data_AF-A0A7C2NZ55-F1
#
_entry.id   AF-A0A7C2NZ55-F1
#
_cell.length_a   1.000
_cell.length_b   1.000
_cell.length_c   1.000
_cell.angle_alpha   90.00
_cell.angle_beta   90.00
_cell.angle_gamma   90.00
#
_symmetry.space_group_name_H-M   'P 1'
#
loop_
_entity.id
_entity.type
_entity.pdbx_description
1 polymer ?
#
loop_
_entity_poly.entity_id
_entity_poly.type
_entity_poly.pdbx_seq_one_letter_code
_entity_poly.pdbx_strand_id
1 'polypeptide(L)' 'MPPVVAEYLQTHRDRFLDELKALLRIPSVSADPAYQPAMRQAAEFVRDQFQQ' A
#
# COMPACT_ATOMS: atom_id res chain seq x y z
N MET A 1 10.30 -14.82 -14.93
CA MET A 1 8.85 -14.56 -14.77
C MET A 1 8.14 -15.00 -16.04
N PRO A 2 6.94 -15.59 -15.95
CA PRO A 2 6.12 -15.83 -17.13
C PRO A 2 5.84 -14.49 -17.84
N PRO A 3 5.85 -14.44 -19.19
CA PRO A 3 5.64 -13.20 -19.96
C PRO A 3 4.38 -12.42 -19.54
N VAL A 4 3.29 -13.14 -19.27
CA VAL A 4 2.00 -12.59 -18.82
C VAL A 4 2.11 -11.79 -17.53
N VAL A 5 2.96 -12.23 -16.59
CA VAL A 5 3.13 -11.53 -15.31
C VAL A 5 3.91 -10.22 -15.53
N ALA A 6 4.92 -10.21 -16.40
CA ALA A 6 5.69 -9.00 -16.70
C ALA A 6 4.81 -7.92 -17.39
N GLU A 7 3.97 -8.34 -18.34
CA GLU A 7 3.02 -7.46 -19.03
C GLU A 7 1.98 -6.88 -18.07
N TYR A 8 1.45 -7.70 -17.16
CA TYR A 8 0.54 -7.24 -16.11
C TYR A 8 1.20 -6.18 -15.21
N LEU A 9 2.44 -6.43 -14.75
CA LEU A 9 3.17 -5.45 -13.95
C LEU A 9 3.43 -4.14 -14.69
N GLN A 10 3.77 -4.21 -15.99
CA GLN A 10 4.03 -3.02 -16.79
C GLN A 10 2.77 -2.19 -17.02
N THR A 11 1.65 -2.86 -17.33
CA THR A 11 0.34 -2.23 -17.59
C THR A 11 -0.21 -1.51 -16.35
N HIS A 12 0.03 -2.05 -15.15
CA HIS A 12 -0.52 -1.51 -13.90
C HIS A 12 0.50 -0.74 -13.07
N ARG A 13 1.70 -0.50 -13.61
CA ARG A 13 2.83 0.09 -12.89
C ARG A 13 2.46 1.40 -12.18
N ASP A 14 1.78 2.31 -12.87
CA ASP A 14 1.50 3.63 -12.32
C ASP A 14 0.46 3.55 -11.19
N ARG A 15 -0.57 2.71 -11.32
CA ARG A 15 -1.50 2.39 -10.23
C ARG A 15 -0.76 1.88 -8.99
N PHE A 16 0.13 0.90 -9.16
CA PHE A 16 0.91 0.35 -8.05
C PHE A 16 1.80 1.40 -7.37
N LEU A 17 2.43 2.26 -8.18
CA LEU A 17 3.23 3.35 -7.63
C LEU A 17 2.38 4.35 -6.85
N ASP A 18 1.17 4.64 -7.31
CA ASP A 18 0.29 5.57 -6.63
C ASP A 18 -0.32 4.98 -5.36
N GLU A 19 -0.67 3.69 -5.35
CA GLU A 19 -1.05 2.93 -4.16
C GLU A 19 0.09 2.89 -3.13
N LEU A 20 1.32 2.61 -3.57
CA LEU A 20 2.50 2.63 -2.70
C LEU A 20 2.75 4.04 -2.12
N LYS A 21 2.69 5.08 -2.95
CA LYS A 21 2.84 6.47 -2.47
C LYS A 21 1.72 6.85 -1.51
N ALA A 22 0.50 6.37 -1.72
CA ALA A 22 -0.62 6.62 -0.81
C ALA A 22 -0.35 5.98 0.57
N LEU A 23 0.10 4.71 0.59
CA LEU A 23 0.49 4.03 1.83
C LEU A 23 1.64 4.74 2.55
N LEU A 24 2.71 5.10 1.82
CA LEU A 24 3.89 5.77 2.40
C LEU A 24 3.62 7.16 2.98
N ARG A 25 2.52 7.81 2.59
CA ARG A 25 2.10 9.09 3.17
C ARG A 25 1.46 8.94 4.55
N ILE A 26 1.03 7.74 4.94
CA ILE A 26 0.50 7.48 6.27
C ILE A 26 1.69 7.40 7.23
N PRO A 27 1.78 8.27 8.26
CA PRO A 27 2.92 8.28 9.17
C PRO A 27 2.79 7.16 10.22
N SER A 28 2.81 5.91 9.78
CA SER A 28 2.58 4.72 10.61
C SER A 28 3.84 4.30 11.39
N VAL A 29 4.30 5.13 12.32
CA VAL A 29 5.50 4.88 13.14
C VAL A 29 5.13 4.07 14.40
N SER A 30 5.54 2.79 14.47
CA SER A 30 5.17 1.90 15.58
C SER A 30 5.94 2.14 16.88
N ALA A 31 7.13 2.74 16.80
CA ALA A 31 7.98 3.03 17.95
C ALA A 31 7.51 4.25 18.77
N ASP A 32 6.61 5.07 18.22
CA ASP A 32 6.06 6.25 18.88
C ASP A 32 4.55 6.10 19.11
N PRO A 33 4.09 5.99 20.38
CA PRO A 33 2.68 5.86 20.72
C PRO A 33 1.78 6.97 20.16
N ALA A 34 2.31 8.16 19.88
CA ALA A 34 1.55 9.27 19.29
C ALA A 34 0.99 8.92 17.90
N TYR A 35 1.65 8.00 17.17
CA TYR A 35 1.26 7.57 15.83
C TYR A 35 0.37 6.33 15.81
N GLN A 36 -0.10 5.83 16.97
CA GLN A 36 -1.04 4.71 17.00
C GLN A 36 -2.27 4.87 16.08
N PRO A 37 -2.91 6.05 15.97
CA PRO A 37 -4.01 6.23 15.01
C PRO A 37 -3.57 6.04 13.55
N ALA A 38 -2.42 6.58 13.17
CA ALA A 38 -1.87 6.44 11.81
C ALA A 38 -1.44 5.00 11.51
N MET A 39 -0.92 4.28 12.51
CA MET A 39 -0.62 2.85 12.39
C MET A 39 -1.89 2.03 12.10
N ARG A 40 -3.00 2.31 12.80
CA ARG A 40 -4.30 1.70 12.49
C ARG A 40 -4.79 2.07 11.09
N GLN A 41 -4.66 3.33 10.69
CA GLN A 41 -5.01 3.79 9.34
C GLN A 41 -4.24 3.04 8.24
N ALA A 42 -2.94 2.80 8.41
CA ALA A 42 -2.14 2.04 7.45
C ALA A 42 -2.60 0.58 7.37
N ALA A 43 -2.94 -0.04 8.51
CA ALA A 43 -3.48 -1.40 8.54
C ALA A 43 -4.84 -1.50 7.82
N GLU A 44 -5.73 -0.52 8.04
CA GLU A 44 -7.02 -0.42 7.35
C GLU A 44 -6.84 -0.22 5.84
N PHE A 45 -5.94 0.69 5.44
CA PHE A 45 -5.62 0.92 4.03
C PHE A 45 -5.21 -0.39 3.33
N VAL A 46 -4.33 -1.18 3.96
CA VAL A 46 -3.89 -2.47 3.40
C VAL A 46 -5.03 -3.48 3.39
N ARG A 47 -5.79 -3.60 4.49
CA ARG A 47 -6.96 -4.50 4.58
C ARG A 47 -7.92 -4.27 3.42
N ASP A 48 -8.23 -3.01 3.12
CA ASP A 48 -9.22 -2.64 2.12
C ASP A 48 -8.79 -3.04 0.69
N GLN A 49 -7.48 -3.23 0.43
CA GLN A 49 -6.99 -3.77 -0.85
C GLN A 49 -7.34 -5.25 -1.07
N PHE A 50 -7.68 -5.98 0.00
CA PHE A 50 -7.96 -7.41 -0.02
C PHE A 50 -9.42 -7.76 0.26
N GLN A 51 -10.24 -6.75 0.59
CA GLN A 51 -11.68 -6.93 0.77
C GLN A 51 -12.39 -6.66 -0.55
N GLN A 52 -12.86 -7.74 -1.19
CA GLN A 52 -13.81 -7.71 -2.31
C GLN A 52 -15.21 -8.06 -1.80
#